data_AF-A0A7S2V6R6-F1
#
_entry.id   AF-A0A7S2V6R6-F1
#
_cell.length_a   1.000
_cell.length_b   1.000
_cell.length_c   1.000
_cell.angle_alpha   90.00
_cell.angle_beta   90.00
_cell.angle_gamma   90.00
#
_symmetry.space_group_name_H-M   'P 1'
#
loop_
_entity.id
_entity.type
_entity.pdbx_description
1 polymer ?
#
loop_
_entity_poly.entity_id
_entity_poly.type
_entity_poly.pdbx_seq_one_letter_code
_entity_poly.pdbx_strand_id
1 'polypeptide(L)'
;DVLKNFELIGVCNGHNSYITHFDFSSDNTWIQSNCGAYELLFFEVQSAEQNPSGASELKDTEWNTWTCTLGWPVQGIWPPLADGTDINSVCRSRDKKLLATGDDF
;
A
#
# COMPACT_ATOMS: atom_id res chain seq x y z
N ASP A 1 -13.51 -14.38 -7.34
CA ASP A 1 -14.59 -14.82 -8.24
C ASP A 1 -15.28 -16.03 -7.62
N VAL A 2 -16.46 -15.83 -7.01
CA VAL A 2 -17.21 -16.90 -6.32
C VAL A 2 -17.59 -18.02 -7.29
N LEU A 3 -17.71 -17.70 -8.58
CA LEU A 3 -18.02 -18.66 -9.65
C LEU A 3 -16.79 -19.47 -10.08
N LYS A 4 -15.58 -19.01 -9.75
CA LYS A 4 -14.31 -19.74 -9.99
C LYS A 4 -13.71 -20.33 -8.71
N ASN A 5 -14.53 -20.64 -7.70
CA ASN A 5 -14.09 -21.28 -6.45
C ASN A 5 -12.92 -20.56 -5.74
N PHE A 6 -12.82 -19.23 -5.85
CA PHE A 6 -11.71 -18.46 -5.29
C PHE A 6 -10.32 -18.93 -5.79
N GLU A 7 -10.24 -19.35 -7.05
CA GLU A 7 -9.00 -19.69 -7.72
C GLU A 7 -7.97 -18.55 -7.61
N LEU A 8 -6.72 -18.93 -7.37
CA LEU A 8 -5.58 -18.00 -7.31
C LEU A 8 -5.35 -17.37 -8.68
N ILE A 9 -5.48 -16.05 -8.76
CA ILE A 9 -5.30 -15.30 -10.03
C ILE A 9 -3.83 -14.94 -10.31
N GLY A 10 -2.99 -14.83 -9.28
CA GLY A 10 -1.59 -14.45 -9.43
C GLY A 10 -0.89 -14.26 -8.09
N VAL A 11 0.45 -14.15 -8.13
CA VAL A 11 1.30 -13.89 -6.97
C VAL A 11 2.19 -12.69 -7.27
N CYS A 12 1.98 -11.59 -6.54
CA CYS A 12 2.78 -10.37 -6.64
C CYS A 12 4.16 -10.63 -6.04
N ASN A 13 5.16 -10.93 -6.88
CA ASN A 13 6.54 -11.15 -6.48
C ASN A 13 7.35 -9.87 -6.69
N GLY A 14 8.15 -9.46 -5.71
CA GLY A 14 9.05 -8.30 -5.86
C GLY A 14 9.60 -7.76 -4.53
N HIS A 15 8.84 -7.90 -3.45
CA HIS A 15 9.29 -7.47 -2.13
C HIS A 15 10.42 -8.36 -1.58
N ASN A 16 11.37 -7.75 -0.88
CA ASN A 16 12.50 -8.44 -0.25
C ASN A 16 12.26 -8.81 1.22
N SER A 17 11.04 -8.62 1.72
CA SER A 17 10.66 -8.90 3.10
C SER A 17 9.17 -9.26 3.23
N TYR A 18 8.72 -9.52 4.45
CA TYR A 18 7.31 -9.80 4.75
C TYR A 18 6.43 -8.58 4.46
N ILE A 19 5.24 -8.83 3.92
CA ILE A 19 4.26 -7.78 3.61
C ILE A 19 3.67 -7.23 4.92
N THR A 20 3.58 -5.90 5.02
CA THR A 20 3.01 -5.21 6.19
C THR A 20 1.63 -4.64 5.86
N HIS A 21 1.50 -3.98 4.71
CA HIS A 21 0.27 -3.29 4.29
C HIS A 21 0.07 -3.42 2.78
N PHE A 22 -1.17 -3.29 2.33
CA PHE A 22 -1.51 -3.12 0.92
C PHE A 22 -2.84 -2.39 0.76
N ASP A 23 -3.00 -1.69 -0.36
CA ASP A 23 -4.25 -1.04 -0.73
C ASP A 23 -4.53 -1.26 -2.23
N PHE A 24 -5.81 -1.44 -2.57
CA PHE A 24 -6.27 -1.43 -3.96
C PHE A 24 -6.57 0.01 -4.40
N SER A 25 -6.29 0.30 -5.67
CA SER A 25 -6.79 1.50 -6.32
C SER A 25 -8.32 1.48 -6.39
N SER A 26 -8.96 2.66 -6.46
CA SER A 26 -10.42 2.78 -6.45
C SER A 26 -11.08 2.17 -7.69
N ASP A 27 -10.33 2.06 -8.79
CA ASP A 27 -10.73 1.40 -10.03
C ASP A 27 -10.40 -0.11 -10.06
N ASN A 28 -9.75 -0.63 -9.02
CA ASN A 28 -9.28 -2.02 -8.89
C ASN A 28 -8.28 -2.46 -9.98
N THR A 29 -7.54 -1.52 -10.57
CA THR A 29 -6.50 -1.81 -11.57
C THR A 29 -5.14 -2.09 -10.91
N TRP A 30 -4.86 -1.44 -9.78
CA TRP A 30 -3.55 -1.44 -9.15
C TRP A 30 -3.61 -1.84 -7.67
N ILE A 31 -2.51 -2.41 -7.20
CA ILE A 31 -2.19 -2.62 -5.79
C ILE A 31 -0.95 -1.80 -5.48
N GLN A 32 -0.95 -1.10 -4.34
CA GLN A 32 0.28 -0.65 -3.69
C GLN A 32 0.51 -1.50 -2.45
N SER A 33 1.76 -1.78 -2.10
CA SER A 33 2.10 -2.56 -0.90
C SER A 33 3.37 -2.08 -0.23
N ASN A 34 3.42 -2.30 1.08
CA ASN A 34 4.60 -2.09 1.90
C ASN A 34 5.12 -3.42 2.45
N CYS A 35 6.42 -3.47 2.72
CA CYS A 35 7.05 -4.61 3.38
C CYS A 35 7.96 -4.16 4.53
N GLY A 36 8.41 -5.12 5.35
CA GLY A 36 9.33 -4.89 6.47
C GLY A 36 10.75 -4.45 6.07
N ALA A 37 11.06 -4.32 4.78
CA ALA A 37 12.30 -3.73 4.26
C ALA A 37 12.11 -2.28 3.79
N TYR A 38 10.98 -1.64 4.12
CA TYR A 38 10.66 -0.25 3.77
C TYR A 38 10.49 0.02 2.28
N GLU A 39 10.06 -0.99 1.53
CA GLU A 39 9.77 -0.84 0.11
C GLU A 39 8.31 -0.44 -0.08
N LEU A 40 8.07 0.49 -1.00
CA LEU A 40 6.76 0.76 -1.57
C LEU A 40 6.77 0.26 -3.02
N LEU A 41 6.03 -0.83 -3.28
CA LEU A 41 5.92 -1.41 -4.61
C LEU A 41 4.48 -1.34 -5.14
N PHE A 42 4.35 -1.44 -6.45
CA PHE A 42 3.08 -1.35 -7.17
C PHE A 42 2.92 -2.54 -8.10
N PHE A 43 1.72 -3.08 -8.19
CA PHE A 43 1.39 -4.26 -8.99
C PHE A 43 0.08 -4.07 -9.75
N GLU A 44 -0.01 -4.60 -10.96
CA GLU A 44 -1.27 -4.64 -11.70
C GLU A 44 -2.11 -5.82 -11.20
N VAL A 45 -3.40 -5.58 -10.91
CA VAL A 45 -4.29 -6.56 -10.28
C VAL A 45 -4.53 -7.79 -11.16
N GLN A 46 -4.64 -7.60 -12.48
CA GLN A 46 -5.00 -8.69 -13.39
C GLN A 46 -3.82 -9.63 -13.67
N SER A 47 -2.63 -9.08 -13.87
CA SER A 47 -1.42 -9.84 -14.20
C SER A 47 -0.60 -10.25 -12.97
N ALA A 48 -0.79 -9.58 -11.83
CA ALA A 48 0.07 -9.64 -10.65
C ALA A 48 1.53 -9.25 -10.94
N GLU A 49 1.79 -8.59 -12.07
CA GLU A 49 3.11 -8.10 -12.44
C GLU A 49 3.43 -6.80 -11.71
N GLN A 50 4.67 -6.67 -11.27
CA GLN A 50 5.18 -5.44 -10.68
C GLN A 50 5.28 -4.35 -11.74
N ASN A 51 4.86 -3.13 -11.40
CA ASN A 51 5.20 -1.93 -12.16
C ASN A 51 6.39 -1.20 -11.49
N PRO A 52 7.62 -1.30 -12.04
CA PRO A 52 8.80 -0.65 -11.47
C PRO A 52 8.72 0.89 -11.51
N SER A 53 7.90 1.44 -12.40
CA SER A 53 7.66 2.88 -12.53
C SER A 53 6.46 3.36 -11.70
N GLY A 54 5.83 2.49 -10.90
CA GLY A 54 4.57 2.80 -10.23
C GLY A 54 4.63 4.03 -9.30
N ALA A 55 5.77 4.29 -8.66
CA ALA A 55 5.92 5.45 -7.78
C ALA A 55 5.75 6.80 -8.49
N SER A 56 6.12 6.89 -9.77
CA SER A 56 5.97 8.10 -10.60
C SER A 56 4.67 8.07 -11.42
N GLU A 57 4.32 6.92 -12.00
CA GLU A 57 3.14 6.78 -12.85
C GLU A 57 1.82 6.81 -12.08
N LEU A 58 1.81 6.28 -10.85
CA LEU A 58 0.60 6.12 -10.03
C LEU A 58 0.52 7.12 -8.87
N LYS A 59 1.35 8.17 -8.89
CA LYS A 59 1.40 9.19 -7.83
C LYS A 59 0.07 9.92 -7.60
N ASP A 60 -0.72 10.08 -8.66
CA ASP A 60 -2.02 10.77 -8.67
C ASP A 60 -3.20 9.76 -8.68
N THR A 61 -2.91 8.46 -8.54
CA THR A 61 -3.93 7.42 -8.50
C THR A 61 -4.77 7.54 -7.23
N GLU A 62 -6.08 7.46 -7.39
CA GLU A 62 -7.02 7.44 -6.28
C GLU A 62 -7.09 6.06 -5.65
N TRP A 63 -6.53 5.90 -4.45
CA TRP A 63 -6.59 4.65 -3.69
C TRP A 63 -7.92 4.52 -2.94
N ASN A 64 -8.46 3.30 -2.87
CA ASN A 64 -9.74 3.02 -2.22
C ASN A 64 -9.61 3.28 -0.70
N THR A 65 -8.63 2.61 -0.09
CA THR A 65 -8.18 2.82 1.28
C THR A 65 -6.80 3.46 1.28
N TRP A 66 -6.37 3.90 2.46
CA TRP A 66 -4.98 4.23 2.70
C TRP A 66 -4.56 3.61 4.04
N THR A 67 -3.89 2.47 3.94
CA THR A 67 -3.38 1.69 5.07
C THR A 67 -1.87 1.46 4.99
N CYS A 68 -1.26 1.64 3.81
CA CYS A 68 0.18 1.72 3.65
C CYS A 68 0.77 2.90 4.44
N THR A 69 1.68 2.60 5.37
CA THR A 69 2.41 3.60 6.17
C THR A 69 3.48 4.33 5.37
N LEU A 70 3.89 3.78 4.22
CA LEU A 70 4.78 4.41 3.25
C LEU A 70 4.02 4.82 1.98
N GLY A 71 4.12 6.11 1.63
CA GLY A 71 3.64 6.65 0.35
C GLY A 71 3.42 8.16 0.38
N TRP A 72 3.24 8.74 -0.81
CA TRP A 72 3.27 10.20 -1.01
C TRP A 72 2.40 11.02 -0.05
N PRO A 73 1.11 10.71 0.16
CA PRO A 73 0.19 11.50 0.99
C PRO A 73 0.37 11.28 2.50
N VAL A 74 1.15 10.28 2.92
CA VAL A 74 1.32 9.93 4.35
C VAL A 74 2.72 10.19 4.89
N GLN A 75 3.63 10.76 4.10
CA GLN A 75 5.01 11.07 4.55
C GLN A 75 5.05 11.82 5.90
N GLY A 76 4.07 12.70 6.16
CA GLY A 76 4.01 13.50 7.38
C GLY A 76 3.63 12.73 8.65
N ILE A 77 3.27 11.45 8.58
CA ILE A 77 2.97 10.65 9.78
C ILE A 77 4.22 10.21 10.54
N TRP A 78 5.39 10.26 9.90
CA TRP A 78 6.66 9.83 10.48
C TRP A 78 7.35 11.02 11.16
N PRO A 79 7.43 11.06 12.50
CA PRO A 79 8.09 12.17 13.20
C PRO A 79 9.61 12.17 12.97
N PRO A 80 10.29 13.31 13.22
CA PRO A 80 11.74 13.35 13.18
C PRO A 80 12.35 12.30 14.11
N LEU A 81 13.39 11.62 13.63
CA LEU A 81 14.08 10.53 14.33
C LEU A 81 13.26 9.24 14.49
N ALA A 82 12.04 9.18 13.93
CA ALA A 82 11.32 7.92 13.89
C ALA A 82 12.13 6.89 13.13
N ASP A 83 12.23 5.69 13.68
CA ASP A 83 12.63 4.56 12.87
C ASP A 83 11.40 3.96 12.19
N GLY A 84 11.62 3.09 11.21
CA GLY A 84 10.52 2.62 10.41
C GLY A 84 9.59 1.61 11.12
N THR A 85 9.87 1.26 12.38
CA THR A 85 8.99 0.41 13.20
C THR A 85 8.02 1.22 14.05
N ASP A 86 8.27 2.51 14.26
CA ASP A 86 7.50 3.35 15.18
C ASP A 86 6.03 3.53 14.75
N ILE A 87 5.72 3.55 13.44
CA ILE A 87 4.34 3.67 12.95
C ILE A 87 3.83 2.31 12.47
N ASN A 88 2.95 1.71 13.28
CA ASN A 88 2.41 0.38 13.06
C ASN A 88 1.21 0.36 12.11
N SER A 89 0.44 1.44 12.08
CA SER A 89 -0.79 1.50 11.28
C SER A 89 -1.18 2.92 10.92
N VAL A 90 -1.84 3.06 9.77
CA VAL A 90 -2.50 4.27 9.33
C VAL A 90 -3.88 3.93 8.77
N CYS A 91 -4.83 4.85 8.92
CA CYS A 91 -6.14 4.74 8.29
C CYS A 91 -6.62 6.12 7.85
N ARG A 92 -7.07 6.22 6.59
CA ARG A 92 -7.70 7.43 6.05
C ARG A 92 -9.21 7.39 6.20
N SER A 93 -9.77 8.50 6.65
CA SER A 93 -11.20 8.78 6.64
C SER A 93 -11.84 8.63 5.24
N ARG A 94 -13.13 8.31 5.20
CA ARG A 94 -13.87 8.09 3.95
C ARG A 94 -13.95 9.33 3.06
N ASP A 95 -14.00 10.51 3.66
CA ASP A 95 -14.01 11.79 2.94
C ASP A 95 -12.60 12.30 2.59
N LYS A 96 -11.56 11.51 2.91
CA LYS A 96 -10.16 11.73 2.59
C LYS A 96 -9.53 12.97 3.25
N LYS A 97 -10.16 13.51 4.30
CA LYS A 97 -9.68 14.75 4.95
C LYS A 97 -8.80 14.49 6.18
N LEU A 98 -8.94 13.33 6.78
CA LEU A 98 -8.27 12.95 8.02
C LEU A 98 -7.51 11.63 7.86
N LEU A 99 -6.39 11.54 8.57
CA LEU A 99 -5.62 10.33 8.82
C LEU A 99 -5.60 10.08 10.33
N ALA A 100 -5.65 8.81 10.72
CA ALA A 100 -5.36 8.36 12.07
C ALA A 100 -4.18 7.40 12.01
N THR A 101 -3.26 7.52 12.96
CA THR A 101 -2.05 6.69 13.06
C THR A 101 -2.04 5.98 14.41
N GLY A 102 -1.49 4.77 14.44
CA GLY A 102 -1.17 4.06 15.67
C GLY A 102 0.32 3.76 15.71
N ASP A 103 0.98 4.18 16.77
CA ASP A 103 2.40 3.96 17.07
C ASP A 103 2.55 2.95 18.23
N ASP A 104 3.78 2.63 18.62
CA ASP A 104 4.12 1.73 19.73
C ASP A 104 4.66 2.45 20.98
N PHE A 105 4.40 3.75 21.13
CA PHE A 105 4.78 4.57 22.29
C PHE A 105 3.72 4.58 23.42
#